data_AF-A0A117KN78-F1
#
_entry.id   AF-A0A117KN78-F1
#
_cell.length_a   1.000
_cell.length_b   1.000
_cell.length_c   1.000
_cell.angle_alpha   90.00
_cell.angle_beta   90.00
_cell.angle_gamma   90.00
#
_symmetry.space_group_name_H-M   'P 1'
#
loop_
_entity.id
_entity.type
_entity.pdbx_description
1 polymer ?
#
loop_
_entity_poly.entity_id
_entity_poly.type
_entity_poly.pdbx_seq_one_letter_code
_entity_poly.pdbx_strand_id
1 'polypeptide(L)'
;MKKFYYILGICFLIFIGGCAEESAGPKKARVSSVSLIQEDVAKGKLDKETGLVYQVYALFDQERLPAEYRSEVIIPSGSSIMVEVRRNWDSLSKETKEKLEPFFVDSQDPRYFRQQQKKR
;
A
#
# COMPACT_ATOMS: atom_id res chain seq x y z
N MET A 1 -32.69 40.89 -26.37
CA MET A 1 -32.28 40.17 -27.60
C MET A 1 -31.13 40.92 -28.26
N LYS A 2 -30.14 40.20 -28.83
CA LYS A 2 -28.77 40.59 -29.32
C LYS A 2 -27.67 40.37 -28.24
N LYS A 3 -26.96 39.23 -28.10
CA LYS A 3 -26.01 38.44 -28.95
C LYS A 3 -24.64 39.14 -29.20
N PHE A 4 -23.56 38.47 -28.71
CA PHE A 4 -22.11 38.60 -29.02
C PHE A 4 -21.41 39.87 -28.47
N TYR A 5 -20.23 39.85 -27.81
CA TYR A 5 -18.90 39.28 -28.12
C TYR A 5 -18.13 38.94 -26.81
N TYR A 6 -17.63 37.72 -26.56
CA TYR A 6 -16.23 37.26 -26.76
C TYR A 6 -15.14 38.36 -26.67
N ILE A 7 -14.06 38.06 -25.93
CA ILE A 7 -12.81 38.83 -25.78
C ILE A 7 -12.76 39.78 -24.57
N LEU A 8 -12.84 39.22 -23.35
CA LEU A 8 -12.15 39.84 -22.21
C LEU A 8 -11.58 38.73 -21.33
N GLY A 9 -10.26 38.64 -21.26
CA GLY A 9 -9.57 37.93 -20.19
C GLY A 9 -8.89 36.60 -20.55
N ILE A 10 -8.25 36.51 -21.72
CA ILE A 10 -7.07 35.64 -21.87
C ILE A 10 -6.02 36.16 -20.88
N CYS A 11 -5.93 35.56 -19.69
CA CYS A 11 -4.79 35.64 -18.77
C CYS A 11 -4.92 34.61 -17.63
N PHE A 12 -5.09 33.34 -18.01
CA PHE A 12 -4.64 32.24 -17.16
C PHE A 12 -3.77 31.29 -18.01
N LEU A 13 -2.86 31.90 -18.77
CA LEU A 13 -1.62 31.26 -19.16
C LEU A 13 -0.72 31.30 -17.92
N ILE A 14 -0.01 30.19 -17.69
CA ILE A 14 0.91 29.90 -16.58
C ILE A 14 0.26 29.08 -15.45
N PHE A 15 0.01 27.80 -15.73
CA PHE A 15 0.73 26.78 -14.96
C PHE A 15 1.17 25.67 -15.91
N ILE A 16 2.41 25.82 -16.34
CA ILE A 16 3.22 24.79 -16.97
C ILE A 16 3.31 23.62 -16.01
N GLY A 17 2.81 22.46 -16.41
CA GLY A 17 2.91 21.25 -15.60
C GLY A 17 2.34 20.01 -16.29
N GLY A 18 2.30 20.00 -17.63
CA GLY A 18 1.98 18.81 -18.41
C GLY A 18 3.25 18.26 -19.02
N CYS A 19 4.16 17.73 -18.19
CA CYS A 19 5.17 16.80 -18.70
C CYS A 19 4.41 15.61 -19.30
N ALA A 20 4.59 15.40 -20.59
CA ALA A 20 4.23 14.16 -21.24
C ALA A 20 4.96 13.01 -20.53
N GLU A 21 4.21 12.06 -19.99
CA GLU A 21 4.72 10.70 -19.83
C GLU A 21 3.87 9.80 -20.71
N GLU A 22 4.35 9.64 -21.94
CA GLU A 22 4.07 8.44 -22.71
C GLU A 22 4.78 7.29 -22.00
N SER A 23 4.03 6.37 -21.40
CA SER A 23 4.57 5.02 -21.22
C SER A 23 3.47 3.97 -21.21
N ALA A 24 3.54 3.13 -22.25
CA ALA A 24 3.10 1.75 -22.33
C ALA A 24 1.66 1.43 -21.91
N GLY A 25 0.85 1.01 -22.89
CA GLY A 25 -0.49 0.46 -22.66
C GLY A 25 -0.51 -0.62 -21.57
N PRO A 26 -1.66 -0.83 -20.91
CA PRO A 26 -1.75 -1.70 -19.74
C PRO A 26 -1.52 -3.15 -20.18
N LYS A 27 -0.26 -3.62 -20.12
CA LYS A 27 -0.06 -5.01 -19.69
C LYS A 27 -0.79 -5.08 -18.37
N LYS A 28 -1.83 -5.90 -18.25
CA LYS A 28 -2.34 -6.33 -16.94
C LYS A 28 -1.16 -7.00 -16.24
N ALA A 29 -0.31 -6.18 -15.63
CA ALA A 29 0.69 -6.63 -14.69
C ALA A 29 -0.11 -7.43 -13.69
N ARG A 30 0.26 -8.71 -13.51
CA ARG A 30 -0.40 -9.54 -12.51
C ARG A 30 -0.37 -8.73 -11.21
N VAL A 31 -1.53 -8.40 -10.68
CA VAL A 31 -1.65 -7.44 -9.57
C VAL A 31 -1.16 -8.13 -8.30
N SER A 32 -0.28 -7.47 -7.54
CA SER A 32 0.21 -8.02 -6.28
C SER A 32 -0.85 -7.95 -5.18
N SER A 33 -0.75 -8.82 -4.18
CA SER A 33 -1.62 -8.80 -2.99
C SER A 33 -1.64 -7.40 -2.37
N VAL A 34 -0.47 -6.78 -2.24
CA VAL A 34 -0.29 -5.43 -1.69
C VAL A 34 -1.03 -4.39 -2.52
N SER A 35 -0.96 -4.47 -3.84
CA SER A 35 -1.65 -3.54 -4.73
C SER A 35 -3.18 -3.66 -4.62
N LEU A 36 -3.72 -4.88 -4.53
CA LEU A 36 -5.15 -5.13 -4.32
C LEU A 36 -5.63 -4.51 -3.00
N ILE A 37 -4.86 -4.72 -1.93
CA ILE A 37 -5.17 -4.20 -0.60
C ILE A 37 -5.14 -2.67 -0.59
N GLN A 38 -4.09 -2.06 -1.14
CA GLN A 38 -3.95 -0.60 -1.18
C GLN A 38 -5.05 0.05 -2.02
N GLU A 39 -5.46 -0.58 -3.12
CA GLU A 39 -6.56 -0.11 -3.94
C GLU A 39 -7.88 -0.08 -3.17
N ASP A 40 -8.19 -1.13 -2.41
CA ASP A 40 -9.42 -1.19 -1.61
C ASP A 40 -9.39 -0.28 -0.38
N VAL A 41 -8.22 -0.06 0.22
CA VAL A 41 -8.04 0.98 1.26
C VAL A 41 -8.28 2.38 0.66
N ALA A 42 -7.72 2.67 -0.51
CA ALA A 42 -7.91 3.95 -1.18
C ALA A 42 -9.37 4.21 -1.58
N LYS A 43 -10.11 3.15 -1.90
CA LYS A 43 -11.55 3.20 -2.18
C LYS A 43 -12.41 3.27 -0.90
N GLY A 44 -11.82 3.18 0.29
CA GLY A 44 -12.54 3.15 1.56
C GLY A 44 -13.35 1.86 1.79
N LYS A 45 -13.09 0.80 1.02
CA LYS A 45 -13.70 -0.52 1.20
C LYS A 45 -13.04 -1.30 2.32
N LEU A 46 -11.76 -1.06 2.53
CA LEU A 46 -10.96 -1.66 3.58
C LEU A 46 -10.47 -0.57 4.54
N ASP A 47 -10.62 -0.82 5.83
CA ASP A 47 -10.06 0.05 6.85
C ASP A 47 -8.53 0.12 6.76
N LYS A 48 -7.93 1.26 7.12
CA LYS A 48 -6.49 1.49 7.01
C LYS A 48 -5.67 0.56 7.90
N GLU A 49 -6.08 0.33 9.15
CA GLU A 49 -5.36 -0.58 10.04
C GLU A 49 -5.46 -2.02 9.53
N THR A 50 -6.66 -2.41 9.09
CA THR A 50 -6.88 -3.74 8.51
C THR A 50 -6.03 -3.94 7.24
N GLY A 51 -5.95 -2.92 6.39
CA GLY A 51 -5.09 -2.90 5.21
C GLY A 51 -3.61 -3.02 5.55
N LEU A 52 -3.12 -2.40 6.63
CA LEU A 52 -1.74 -2.56 7.10
C LEU A 52 -1.48 -3.99 7.58
N VAL A 53 -2.40 -4.59 8.33
CA VAL A 53 -2.29 -6.00 8.76
C VAL A 53 -2.21 -6.94 7.55
N TYR A 54 -3.09 -6.75 6.57
CA TYR A 54 -3.09 -7.59 5.36
C TYR A 54 -1.82 -7.41 4.53
N GLN A 55 -1.27 -6.20 4.45
CA GLN A 55 0.02 -5.98 3.78
C GLN A 55 1.17 -6.71 4.49
N VAL A 56 1.18 -6.77 5.82
CA VAL A 56 2.17 -7.55 6.58
C VAL A 56 1.97 -9.06 6.38
N TYR A 57 0.72 -9.54 6.33
CA TYR A 57 0.42 -10.93 5.98
C TYR A 57 0.88 -11.27 4.55
N ALA A 58 0.71 -10.37 3.59
CA ALA A 58 1.21 -10.57 2.23
C ALA A 58 2.73 -10.81 2.18
N LEU A 59 3.49 -10.22 3.12
CA LEU A 59 4.93 -10.35 3.22
C LEU A 59 5.38 -11.63 3.93
N PHE A 60 4.67 -12.05 4.98
CA PHE A 60 5.17 -13.07 5.91
C PHE A 60 4.28 -14.29 6.10
N ASP A 61 2.98 -14.18 5.83
CA ASP A 61 1.98 -15.23 6.08
C ASP A 61 0.77 -15.08 5.14
N GLN A 62 0.92 -15.52 3.89
CA GLN A 62 -0.14 -15.39 2.88
C GLN A 62 -1.37 -16.26 3.17
N GLU A 63 -1.25 -17.28 4.01
CA GLU A 63 -2.38 -18.14 4.37
C GLU A 63 -3.43 -17.38 5.18
N ARG A 64 -2.99 -16.38 5.97
CA ARG A 64 -3.87 -15.50 6.74
C ARG A 64 -4.59 -14.44 5.92
N LEU A 65 -4.21 -14.23 4.65
CA LEU A 65 -4.91 -13.30 3.77
C LEU A 65 -6.28 -13.85 3.37
N PRO A 66 -7.32 -13.01 3.28
CA PRO A 66 -8.56 -13.37 2.60
C PRO A 66 -8.30 -13.76 1.14
N ALA A 67 -9.09 -14.69 0.60
CA ALA A 67 -8.89 -15.23 -0.73
C ALA A 67 -8.89 -14.16 -1.84
N GLU A 68 -9.65 -13.07 -1.66
CA GLU A 68 -9.72 -11.95 -2.61
C GLU A 68 -8.41 -11.15 -2.73
N TYR A 69 -7.56 -11.19 -1.71
CA TYR A 69 -6.29 -10.47 -1.67
C TYR A 69 -5.08 -11.39 -1.87
N ARG A 70 -5.28 -12.70 -2.07
CA ARG A 70 -4.18 -13.64 -2.35
C ARG A 70 -3.75 -13.52 -3.80
N SER A 71 -2.47 -13.23 -4.02
CA SER A 71 -1.84 -13.20 -5.33
C SER A 71 -0.51 -13.95 -5.30
N GLU A 72 -0.22 -14.67 -6.39
CA GLU A 72 1.07 -15.35 -6.60
C GLU A 72 2.21 -14.38 -6.96
N VAL A 73 1.89 -13.10 -7.15
CA VAL A 73 2.85 -12.08 -7.56
C VAL A 73 3.67 -11.64 -6.37
N ILE A 74 4.95 -12.01 -6.42
CA ILE A 74 5.93 -11.65 -5.40
C ILE A 74 6.31 -10.17 -5.55
N ILE A 75 6.27 -9.43 -4.45
CA ILE A 75 6.78 -8.07 -4.41
C ILE A 75 8.29 -8.07 -4.10
N PRO A 76 9.09 -7.19 -4.72
CA PRO A 76 10.55 -7.20 -4.55
C PRO A 76 11.03 -6.81 -3.15
N SER A 77 10.28 -5.97 -2.42
CA SER A 77 10.66 -5.48 -1.10
C SER A 77 9.44 -5.15 -0.25
N GLY A 78 9.50 -5.51 1.03
CA GLY A 78 8.52 -5.14 2.06
C GLY A 78 8.94 -3.95 2.93
N SER A 79 10.08 -3.30 2.67
CA SER A 79 10.63 -2.27 3.55
C SER A 79 9.70 -1.08 3.73
N SER A 80 9.01 -0.64 2.67
CA SER A 80 8.05 0.47 2.74
C SER A 80 6.90 0.17 3.69
N ILE A 81 6.33 -1.04 3.60
CA ILE A 81 5.23 -1.51 4.46
C ILE A 81 5.69 -1.52 5.93
N MET A 82 6.88 -2.06 6.21
CA MET A 82 7.41 -2.12 7.57
C MET A 82 7.70 -0.73 8.16
N VAL A 83 8.20 0.20 7.33
CA VAL A 83 8.39 1.61 7.73
C VAL A 83 7.05 2.26 8.04
N GLU A 84 6.02 2.01 7.24
CA GLU A 84 4.68 2.55 7.47
C GLU A 84 4.07 2.03 8.77
N VAL A 85 4.16 0.73 9.04
CA VAL A 85 3.70 0.16 10.32
C VAL A 85 4.43 0.80 11.48
N ARG A 86 5.76 0.96 11.39
CA ARG A 86 6.56 1.58 12.46
C ARG A 86 6.20 3.05 12.69
N ARG A 87 5.97 3.82 11.63
CA ARG A 87 5.54 5.23 11.74
C ARG A 87 4.20 5.39 12.43
N ASN A 88 3.28 4.45 12.21
CA ASN A 88 1.94 4.49 12.78
C ASN A 88 1.82 3.72 14.10
N TRP A 89 2.88 3.04 14.56
CA TRP A 89 2.81 2.06 15.64
C TRP A 89 2.13 2.56 16.91
N ASP A 90 2.40 3.80 17.32
CA ASP A 90 1.81 4.37 18.54
C ASP A 90 0.31 4.64 18.39
N SER A 91 -0.13 5.00 17.18
CA SER A 91 -1.54 5.25 16.84
C SER A 91 -2.36 4.00 16.57
N LEU A 92 -1.73 2.84 16.33
CA LEU A 92 -2.46 1.60 16.05
C LEU A 92 -3.28 1.15 17.27
N SER A 93 -4.44 0.56 17.02
CA SER A 93 -5.23 -0.09 18.05
C SER A 93 -4.46 -1.23 18.74
N LYS A 94 -4.81 -1.53 20.00
CA LYS A 94 -4.19 -2.64 20.75
C LYS A 94 -4.31 -3.97 20.01
N GLU A 95 -5.49 -4.23 19.44
CA GLU A 95 -5.76 -5.44 18.66
C GLU A 95 -4.84 -5.54 17.43
N THR A 96 -4.64 -4.43 16.70
CA THR A 96 -3.74 -4.39 15.56
C THR A 96 -2.28 -4.62 15.98
N LYS A 97 -1.84 -4.03 17.09
CA LYS A 97 -0.49 -4.27 17.63
C LYS A 97 -0.28 -5.74 17.98
N GLU A 98 -1.25 -6.38 18.64
CA GLU A 98 -1.19 -7.81 19.00
C GLU A 98 -1.10 -8.72 17.76
N LYS A 99 -1.80 -8.38 16.67
CA LYS A 99 -1.71 -9.11 15.40
C LYS A 99 -0.34 -8.96 14.73
N LEU A 100 0.27 -7.79 14.86
CA LEU A 100 1.50 -7.42 14.15
C LEU A 100 2.77 -7.75 14.94
N GLU A 101 2.73 -7.73 16.26
CA GLU A 101 3.86 -7.98 17.17
C GLU A 101 4.71 -9.22 16.80
N PRO A 102 4.13 -10.38 16.41
CA PRO A 102 4.92 -11.55 16.05
C PRO A 102 5.87 -11.34 14.85
N PHE A 103 5.61 -10.35 14.00
CA PHE A 103 6.43 -10.02 12.82
C PHE A 103 7.52 -8.98 13.12
N PHE A 104 7.48 -8.37 14.31
CA PHE A 104 8.49 -7.43 14.80
C PHE A 104 9.27 -8.08 15.93
N VAL A 105 10.16 -9.01 15.57
CA VAL A 105 11.08 -9.57 16.57
C VAL A 105 12.20 -8.57 16.81
N ASP A 106 12.35 -8.14 18.06
CA ASP A 106 13.53 -7.40 18.49
C ASP A 106 14.78 -8.27 18.26
N SER A 107 15.83 -7.70 17.69
CA SER A 107 17.12 -8.37 17.51
C SER A 107 17.70 -8.92 18.82
N GLN A 108 17.26 -8.39 19.97
CA GLN A 108 17.67 -8.87 21.30
C GLN A 108 16.74 -9.93 21.90
N ASP A 109 15.63 -10.27 21.24
CA ASP A 109 14.72 -11.31 21.71
C ASP A 109 15.28 -12.71 21.39
N PRO A 110 15.40 -13.63 22.37
CA PRO A 110 15.82 -15.02 22.15
C PRO A 110 15.03 -15.76 21.07
N ARG A 111 13.82 -15.29 20.73
CA ARG A 111 12.97 -15.84 19.65
C ARG A 111 13.47 -15.51 18.24
N TYR A 112 14.33 -14.51 18.06
CA TYR A 112 14.84 -14.06 16.75
C TYR A 112 15.48 -15.20 15.93
N PHE A 113 16.35 -16.00 16.55
CA PHE A 113 17.03 -17.10 15.87
C PHE A 113 16.08 -18.22 15.42
N ARG A 114 15.01 -18.48 16.16
CA ARG A 114 14.02 -19.52 15.78
C ARG A 114 13.18 -19.11 14.58
N GLN A 115 12.90 -17.82 14.42
CA GLN A 115 12.10 -17.33 13.31
C GLN A 115 12.85 -17.35 11.98
N GLN A 116 14.16 -17.10 12.00
CA GLN A 116 15.03 -17.19 10.81
C GLN A 116 15.13 -18.61 10.25
N GLN A 117 15.12 -19.63 11.11
CA GLN A 117 15.24 -21.02 10.66
C GLN A 117 13.98 -21.54 9.97
N LYS A 118 12.79 -21.00 10.29
CA LYS A 118 11.52 -21.44 9.70
C LYS A 118 11.28 -20.88 8.28
N LYS A 119 12.10 -19.92 7.85
CA LYS A 119 12.01 -19.25 6.54
C LYS A 119 13.01 -19.78 5.50
N ARG A 120 13.84 -20.77 5.86
CA ARG A 120 14.80 -21.44 4.95
C ARG A 120 14.27 -22.80 4.55
#